data_AF-A0A2T0TD46-F1
#
_entry.id   AF-A0A2T0TD46-F1
#
_cell.length_a   1.000
_cell.length_b   1.000
_cell.length_c   1.000
_cell.angle_alpha   90.00
_cell.angle_beta   90.00
_cell.angle_gamma   90.00
#
_symmetry.space_group_name_H-M   'P 1'
#
loop_
_entity.id
_entity.type
_entity.pdbx_description
1 polymer ?
#
loop_
_entity_poly.entity_id
_entity_poly.type
_entity_poly.pdbx_seq_one_letter_code
_entity_poly.pdbx_strand_id
1 'polypeptide(L)'
;MNDVARRLGGGPQAPSAAGRIEVDSAWLELYAKRVEDAAEELSLARGELHDNPLRPQSFGEIGRGLRTAEAYGRASRLLNQQLDRACDVLKAAGKGLHDVAGHYGGTEDEAVRLIKNADRR
;
A
#
# COMPACT_ATOMS: atom_id res chain seq x y z
N MET A 1 49.31 8.96 -47.54
CA MET A 1 49.01 10.21 -46.80
C MET A 1 47.50 10.32 -46.73
N ASN A 2 46.93 9.69 -45.69
CA ASN A 2 46.25 10.37 -44.58
C ASN A 2 44.98 11.10 -45.03
N ASP A 3 43.81 10.57 -44.69
CA ASP A 3 43.10 11.17 -43.56
C ASP A 3 42.04 10.24 -42.97
N VAL A 4 42.44 9.69 -41.82
CA VAL A 4 41.59 9.10 -40.79
C VAL A 4 40.87 10.26 -40.11
N ALA A 5 39.72 10.69 -40.65
CA ALA A 5 38.92 11.76 -40.03
C ALA A 5 37.41 11.69 -40.34
N ARG A 6 36.82 10.49 -40.45
CA ARG A 6 35.36 10.32 -40.59
C ARG A 6 34.68 9.73 -39.34
N ARG A 7 35.18 10.03 -38.14
CA ARG A 7 34.53 9.62 -36.89
C ARG A 7 34.58 10.74 -35.86
N LEU A 8 33.67 11.71 -35.96
CA LEU A 8 33.19 12.52 -34.83
C LEU A 8 31.93 13.27 -35.29
N GLY A 9 30.87 12.50 -35.59
CA GLY A 9 29.51 13.00 -35.69
C GLY A 9 28.70 12.53 -34.47
N GLY A 10 29.24 12.72 -33.27
CA GLY A 10 28.51 12.52 -32.02
C GLY A 10 27.60 13.71 -31.80
N GLY A 11 26.43 13.70 -32.45
CA GLY A 11 25.32 14.57 -32.04
C GLY A 11 24.98 14.31 -30.57
N PRO A 12 24.46 15.30 -29.82
CA PRO A 12 24.06 15.10 -28.44
C PRO A 12 23.06 13.96 -28.40
N GLN A 13 23.52 12.82 -27.88
CA GLN A 13 22.70 11.68 -27.60
C GLN A 13 21.70 12.17 -26.57
N ALA A 14 20.45 12.40 -27.02
CA ALA A 14 19.35 12.70 -26.13
C ALA A 14 19.41 11.67 -24.97
N PRO A 15 19.29 12.11 -23.71
CA PRO A 15 19.37 11.18 -22.60
C PRO A 15 18.40 10.05 -22.89
N SER A 16 18.95 8.83 -22.97
CA SER A 16 18.18 7.59 -23.05
C SER A 16 17.00 7.74 -22.09
N ALA A 17 15.79 7.60 -22.62
CA ALA A 17 14.59 7.52 -21.81
C ALA A 17 14.70 6.25 -20.94
N ALA A 18 15.52 6.30 -19.90
CA ALA A 18 15.43 5.42 -18.76
C ALA A 18 13.98 5.57 -18.29
N GLY A 19 13.22 4.47 -18.45
CA GLY A 19 11.76 4.47 -18.49
C GLY A 19 11.16 5.41 -17.46
N ARG A 20 10.50 6.47 -17.94
CA ARG A 20 9.67 7.30 -17.08
C ARG A 20 8.60 6.39 -16.51
N ILE A 21 8.61 6.26 -15.18
CA ILE A 21 7.53 5.59 -14.46
C ILE A 21 6.34 6.54 -14.56
N GLU A 22 5.37 6.19 -15.38
CA GLU A 22 4.08 6.87 -15.48
C GLU A 22 3.15 6.29 -14.41
N VAL A 23 2.62 7.16 -13.55
CA VAL A 23 1.80 6.78 -12.41
C VAL A 23 0.37 7.25 -12.66
N ASP A 24 -0.55 6.30 -12.78
CA ASP A 24 -1.99 6.60 -12.83
C ASP A 24 -2.48 6.95 -11.41
N SER A 25 -2.45 8.25 -11.11
CA SER A 25 -2.87 8.80 -9.80
C SER A 25 -4.35 8.55 -9.51
N ALA A 26 -5.22 8.57 -10.53
CA ALA A 26 -6.65 8.34 -10.37
C ALA A 26 -6.94 6.87 -10.02
N TRP A 27 -6.23 5.93 -10.67
CA TRP A 27 -6.30 4.52 -10.32
C TRP A 27 -5.75 4.25 -8.91
N LEU A 28 -4.63 4.87 -8.54
CA LEU A 28 -4.07 4.73 -7.19
C LEU A 28 -5.02 5.24 -6.11
N GLU A 29 -5.71 6.34 -6.35
CA GLU A 29 -6.70 6.89 -5.41
C GLU A 29 -7.88 5.94 -5.20
N LEU A 30 -8.40 5.35 -6.28
CA LEU A 30 -9.45 4.34 -6.20
C LEU A 30 -8.97 3.08 -5.48
N TYR A 31 -7.73 2.68 -5.70
CA TYR A 31 -7.16 1.51 -5.04
C TYR A 31 -6.89 1.76 -3.56
N ALA A 32 -6.38 2.94 -3.21
CA ALA A 32 -6.19 3.37 -1.83
C ALA A 32 -7.51 3.29 -1.04
N LYS A 33 -8.58 3.85 -1.59
CA LYS A 33 -9.92 3.78 -0.99
C LYS A 33 -10.39 2.34 -0.77
N ARG A 34 -10.19 1.44 -1.75
CA ARG A 34 -10.55 0.02 -1.59
C ARG A 34 -9.76 -0.67 -0.48
N VAL A 35 -8.49 -0.31 -0.30
CA VAL A 35 -7.65 -0.82 0.77
C VAL A 35 -8.13 -0.30 2.13
N GLU A 36 -8.53 0.97 2.20
CA GLU A 36 -9.11 1.56 3.41
C GLU A 36 -10.45 0.91 3.79
N ASP A 37 -11.38 0.77 2.84
CA ASP A 37 -12.67 0.11 3.06
C ASP A 37 -12.46 -1.32 3.62
N ALA A 38 -11.54 -2.08 3.02
CA ALA A 38 -11.19 -3.43 3.49
C ALA A 38 -10.52 -3.41 4.89
N ALA A 39 -9.69 -2.41 5.18
CA ALA A 39 -9.06 -2.26 6.49
C ALA A 39 -10.08 -1.89 7.58
N GLU A 40 -11.12 -1.12 7.23
CA GLU A 40 -12.23 -0.79 8.11
C GLU A 40 -13.10 -2.01 8.41
N GLU A 41 -13.52 -2.75 7.39
CA GLU A 41 -14.27 -4.00 7.56
C GLU A 41 -13.52 -5.00 8.45
N LEU A 42 -12.22 -5.18 8.21
CA LEU A 42 -11.37 -6.05 9.02
C LEU A 42 -11.20 -5.52 10.45
N SER A 43 -11.16 -4.19 10.63
CA SER A 43 -11.09 -3.57 11.95
C SER A 43 -12.37 -3.80 12.76
N LEU A 44 -13.54 -3.82 12.13
CA LEU A 44 -14.82 -4.12 12.77
C LEU A 44 -14.86 -5.59 13.23
N ALA A 45 -14.57 -6.52 12.33
CA ALA A 45 -14.51 -7.95 12.65
C ALA A 45 -13.51 -8.26 13.78
N ARG A 46 -12.36 -7.55 13.78
CA ARG A 46 -11.37 -7.61 14.86
C ARG A 46 -11.92 -7.10 16.19
N GLY A 47 -12.71 -6.03 16.17
CA GLY A 47 -13.40 -5.50 17.36
C GLY A 47 -14.33 -6.54 17.97
N GLU A 48 -15.19 -7.15 17.15
CA GLU A 48 -16.11 -8.21 17.61
C GLU A 48 -15.38 -9.40 18.25
N LEU A 49 -14.23 -9.78 17.68
CA LEU A 49 -13.41 -10.88 18.18
C LEU A 49 -12.70 -10.56 19.51
N HIS A 50 -12.32 -9.29 19.72
CA HIS A 50 -11.77 -8.83 21.00
C HIS A 50 -12.84 -8.72 22.08
N ASP A 51 -14.06 -8.31 21.72
CA ASP A 51 -15.19 -8.19 22.67
C ASP A 51 -15.71 -9.56 23.14
N ASN A 52 -15.51 -10.60 22.32
CA ASN A 52 -15.96 -11.96 22.60
C ASN A 52 -14.79 -12.96 22.67
N PRO A 53 -13.85 -12.81 23.62
CA PRO A 53 -12.68 -13.68 23.69
C PRO A 53 -13.08 -15.10 24.08
N LEU A 54 -12.44 -16.09 23.45
CA LEU A 54 -12.58 -17.50 23.83
C LEU A 54 -12.13 -17.70 25.29
N ARG A 55 -13.08 -18.01 26.16
CA ARG A 55 -12.81 -18.21 27.59
C ARG A 55 -12.44 -19.67 27.85
N PRO A 56 -11.56 -19.96 28.82
CA PRO A 56 -11.24 -21.34 29.21
C PRO A 56 -12.48 -22.16 29.60
N GLN A 57 -13.52 -21.50 30.14
CA GLN A 57 -14.80 -22.09 30.50
C GLN A 57 -15.58 -22.63 29.29
N SER A 58 -15.31 -22.13 28.07
CA SER A 58 -15.91 -22.60 26.82
C SER A 58 -15.49 -24.03 26.45
N PHE A 59 -14.43 -24.55 27.06
CA PHE A 59 -13.91 -25.90 26.79
C PHE A 59 -14.36 -26.96 27.82
N GLY A 60 -15.15 -26.57 28.83
CA GLY A 60 -15.65 -27.47 29.87
C GLY A 60 -14.57 -28.09 30.76
N GLU A 61 -14.97 -29.05 31.62
CA GLU A 61 -14.05 -29.72 32.55
C GLU A 61 -13.03 -30.63 31.84
N ILE A 62 -13.46 -31.32 30.78
CA ILE A 62 -12.62 -32.22 29.99
C ILE A 62 -11.49 -31.45 29.30
N GLY A 63 -11.81 -30.30 28.71
CA GLY A 63 -10.81 -29.43 28.06
C GLY A 63 -9.82 -28.78 29.04
N ARG A 64 -10.20 -28.63 30.31
CA ARG A 64 -9.28 -28.21 31.39
C ARG A 64 -8.33 -29.34 31.78
N GLY A 65 -8.84 -30.54 31.99
CA GLY A 65 -8.03 -31.72 32.35
C GLY A 65 -6.98 -32.06 31.29
N LEU A 66 -7.31 -31.89 30.00
CA LEU A 66 -6.40 -32.14 28.88
C LEU A 66 -5.51 -30.94 28.50
N ARG A 67 -5.62 -29.80 29.21
CA ARG A 67 -4.93 -28.52 28.91
C ARG A 67 -5.19 -27.95 27.51
N THR A 68 -6.18 -28.48 26.79
CA THR A 68 -6.57 -28.05 25.45
C THR A 68 -7.07 -26.60 25.46
N ALA A 69 -7.74 -26.19 26.54
CA ALA A 69 -8.21 -24.81 26.73
C ALA A 69 -7.04 -23.79 26.73
N GLU A 70 -5.91 -24.14 27.34
CA GLU A 70 -4.72 -23.27 27.39
C GLU A 70 -4.03 -23.18 26.03
N ALA A 71 -3.97 -24.30 25.30
CA ALA A 71 -3.39 -24.37 23.96
C ALA A 71 -4.21 -23.52 22.97
N TYR A 72 -5.53 -23.69 22.93
CA TYR A 72 -6.41 -22.86 22.10
C TYR A 72 -6.37 -21.39 22.51
N GLY A 73 -6.33 -21.09 23.81
CA GLY A 73 -6.19 -19.71 24.29
C GLY A 73 -4.85 -19.04 23.93
N ARG A 74 -3.77 -19.81 23.73
CA ARG A 74 -2.52 -19.27 23.17
C ARG A 74 -2.64 -19.04 21.66
N ALA A 75 -3.21 -20.00 20.93
CA ALA A 75 -3.40 -19.89 19.49
C ALA A 75 -4.32 -18.70 19.12
N SER A 76 -5.43 -18.52 19.83
CA SER A 76 -6.35 -17.39 19.61
C SER A 76 -5.67 -16.04 19.85
N ARG A 77 -4.86 -15.92 20.92
CA ARG A 77 -4.08 -14.71 21.18
C ARG A 77 -3.08 -14.41 20.07
N LEU A 78 -2.38 -15.42 19.57
CA LEU A 78 -1.46 -15.25 18.46
C LEU A 78 -2.18 -14.77 17.19
N LEU A 79 -3.32 -15.37 16.87
CA LEU A 79 -4.14 -14.97 15.71
C LEU A 79 -4.65 -13.53 15.86
N ASN A 80 -5.14 -13.14 17.04
CA ASN A 80 -5.57 -11.77 17.29
C ASN A 80 -4.42 -10.76 17.12
N GLN A 81 -3.22 -11.09 17.59
CA GLN A 81 -2.04 -10.24 17.39
C GLN A 81 -1.64 -10.10 15.91
N GLN A 82 -1.73 -11.18 15.13
CA GLN A 82 -1.48 -11.10 13.69
C GLN A 82 -2.55 -10.27 12.98
N LEU A 83 -3.82 -10.41 13.40
CA LEU A 83 -4.93 -9.61 12.88
C LEU A 83 -4.76 -8.12 13.21
N ASP A 84 -4.33 -7.79 14.44
CA ASP A 84 -4.01 -6.41 14.83
C ASP A 84 -2.96 -5.80 13.89
N ARG A 85 -1.84 -6.51 13.70
CA ARG A 85 -0.77 -6.06 12.80
C ARG A 85 -1.24 -5.95 11.35
N ALA A 86 -2.08 -6.87 10.87
CA ALA A 86 -2.60 -6.82 9.51
C ALA A 86 -3.46 -5.57 9.28
N CYS A 87 -4.35 -5.23 10.21
CA CYS A 87 -5.15 -4.01 10.14
C CYS A 87 -4.28 -2.75 10.09
N ASP A 88 -3.24 -2.68 10.92
CA ASP A 88 -2.33 -1.53 10.96
C ASP A 88 -1.56 -1.38 9.64
N VAL A 89 -1.08 -2.49 9.07
CA VAL A 89 -0.37 -2.50 7.79
C VAL A 89 -1.28 -2.08 6.64
N LEU A 90 -2.52 -2.55 6.59
CA LEU A 90 -3.48 -2.17 5.55
C LEU A 90 -3.82 -0.68 5.61
N LYS A 91 -4.03 -0.12 6.81
CA LYS A 91 -4.22 1.32 6.98
C LYS A 91 -3.01 2.13 6.54
N ALA A 92 -1.81 1.68 6.92
CA ALA A 92 -0.58 2.33 6.48
C ALA A 92 -0.39 2.27 4.97
N ALA A 93 -0.76 1.14 4.34
CA ALA A 93 -0.71 0.98 2.90
C ALA A 93 -1.71 1.90 2.18
N GLY A 94 -2.97 1.97 2.64
CA GLY A 94 -3.98 2.89 2.11
C GLY A 94 -3.50 4.34 2.14
N LYS A 95 -2.99 4.79 3.30
CA LYS A 95 -2.38 6.12 3.44
C LYS A 95 -1.21 6.33 2.47
N GLY A 96 -0.29 5.38 2.38
CA GLY A 96 0.86 5.48 1.48
C GLY A 96 0.44 5.58 0.01
N LEU A 97 -0.62 4.88 -0.39
CA LEU A 97 -1.18 4.98 -1.74
C LEU A 97 -1.78 6.36 -2.01
N HIS A 98 -2.49 6.95 -1.05
CA HIS A 98 -2.97 8.34 -1.13
C HIS A 98 -1.82 9.35 -1.23
N ASP A 99 -0.78 9.20 -0.41
CA ASP A 99 0.38 10.09 -0.44
C ASP A 99 1.06 10.07 -1.83
N VAL A 100 1.18 8.89 -2.44
CA VAL A 100 1.72 8.72 -3.79
C VAL A 100 0.77 9.32 -4.85
N ALA A 101 -0.52 9.02 -4.78
CA ALA A 101 -1.52 9.55 -5.70
C ALA A 101 -1.52 11.08 -5.70
N GLY A 102 -1.49 11.70 -4.51
CA GLY A 102 -1.42 13.15 -4.34
C GLY A 102 -0.12 13.76 -4.91
N HIS A 103 1.03 13.11 -4.70
CA HIS A 103 2.31 13.59 -5.21
C HIS A 103 2.36 13.64 -6.74
N TYR A 104 1.91 12.57 -7.40
CA TYR A 104 1.96 12.47 -8.86
C TYR A 104 0.77 13.16 -9.56
N GLY A 105 -0.42 13.16 -8.96
CA GLY A 105 -1.61 13.82 -9.52
C GLY A 105 -1.53 15.35 -9.51
N GLY A 106 -0.98 15.96 -8.45
CA GLY A 106 -0.81 17.41 -8.38
C GLY A 106 0.22 17.98 -9.37
N THR A 107 1.23 17.17 -9.72
CA THR A 107 2.34 17.59 -10.60
C THR A 107 1.89 17.72 -12.06
N GLU A 108 0.97 16.87 -12.53
CA GLU A 108 0.42 16.98 -13.89
C GLU A 108 -0.51 18.18 -14.05
N ASP A 109 -1.36 18.46 -13.06
CA ASP A 109 -2.28 19.61 -13.10
C ASP A 109 -1.54 20.95 -13.10
N GLU A 110 -0.44 21.07 -12.34
CA GLU A 110 0.43 22.24 -12.37
C GLU A 110 1.15 22.39 -13.72
N ALA A 111 1.65 21.29 -14.28
CA ALA A 111 2.29 21.30 -15.61
C ALA A 111 1.30 21.72 -16.71
N VAL A 112 0.07 21.20 -16.69
CA VAL A 112 -0.99 21.58 -17.64
C VAL A 112 -1.36 23.05 -17.49
N ARG A 113 -1.43 23.59 -16.27
CA ARG A 113 -1.68 25.03 -16.03
C ARG A 113 -0.55 25.90 -16.57
N LEU A 114 0.71 25.49 -16.39
CA LEU A 114 1.86 26.21 -16.92
C LEU A 114 1.87 26.25 -18.46
N ILE A 115 1.56 25.12 -19.12
CA ILE A 115 1.46 25.04 -20.59
C ILE A 115 0.33 25.93 -21.11
N LYS A 116 -0.87 25.85 -20.51
CA LYS A 116 -2.03 26.70 -20.89
C LYS A 116 -1.77 28.20 -20.72
N ASN A 117 -0.94 28.58 -19.76
CA ASN A 117 -0.57 29.97 -19.53
C ASN A 117 0.54 30.44 -20.49
N ALA A 118 1.43 29.54 -20.94
CA ALA A 118 2.46 29.84 -21.93
C ALA A 118 1.88 30.00 -23.34
N ASP A 119 0.86 29.21 -23.70
CA ASP A 119 0.20 29.24 -25.02
C ASP A 119 -0.73 30.46 -25.21
N ARG A 120 -1.03 31.20 -24.12
CA ARG A 120 -1.86 32.42 -24.13
C ARG A 120 -1.06 33.71 -24.32
N ARG A 121 0.26 33.64 -24.47
CA ARG A 121 1.15 34.80 -24.73
C ARG A 121 1.63 34.81 -26.17
#